data_AF-A0A3D0M1Y5-F1
#
_entry.id   AF-A0A3D0M1Y5-F1
#
_cell.length_a   1.000
_cell.length_b   1.000
_cell.length_c   1.000
_cell.angle_alpha   90.00
_cell.angle_beta   90.00
_cell.angle_gamma   90.00
#
_symmetry.space_group_name_H-M   'P 1'
#
loop_
_entity.id
_entity.type
_entity.pdbx_description
1 polymer ?
#
loop_
_entity_poly.entity_id
_entity_poly.type
_entity_poly.pdbx_seq_one_letter_code
_entity_poly.pdbx_strand_id
1 'polypeptide(L)'
;MRTKYIHFTEVQKQAAKLTNLAAFLQSRGEQIKRSGSEYEWVGHHITLRGNQFYDQYEQRGGTAVDFVQEQYALSYPEAVQLLLGMTSEFDRYTDVIKNEGDPLHRKYRMPDCLTIPEKKPFELPPANENMRRVYAYLIKQRCIDRDVIYHFAHHGLIYEDAQYHNVVFVGVDRDGKPRHAHKKSTSLNDSSFRANQTGSEAAFSFHHIGQSDTVYVFEAPIDMLSFITLYPDQWQQDSYVTLCSVADHALFGQLENHPHLQRIILCLDNDEAGRQAMERIAAKLAERRYNDVSVLLPTFKDWNEDLQMDSGKLKATPIQEPPATECMIIQ
;
A
#
# COMPACT_ATOMS: atom_id res chain seq x y z
N MET A 1 -37.43 22.41 12.97
CA MET A 1 -36.82 22.61 14.30
C MET A 1 -35.64 23.56 14.13
N ARG A 2 -35.50 24.60 14.97
CA ARG A 2 -34.34 25.52 14.91
C ARG A 2 -33.09 24.76 15.34
N THR A 3 -32.16 24.51 14.43
CA THR A 3 -30.83 23.97 14.74
C THR A 3 -30.11 24.94 15.68
N LYS A 4 -29.93 24.54 16.93
CA LYS A 4 -29.19 25.30 17.94
C LYS A 4 -27.73 25.29 17.49
N TYR A 5 -27.19 26.43 17.06
CA TYR A 5 -25.82 26.53 16.58
C TYR A 5 -24.86 26.33 17.77
N ILE A 6 -24.09 25.23 17.76
CA ILE A 6 -23.11 24.93 18.80
C ILE A 6 -21.79 25.61 18.42
N HIS A 7 -21.35 26.57 19.23
CA HIS A 7 -20.07 27.24 19.04
C HIS A 7 -18.95 26.41 19.64
N PHE A 8 -18.01 25.96 18.79
CA PHE A 8 -16.72 25.42 19.22
C PHE A 8 -15.63 26.45 19.00
N THR A 9 -14.74 26.58 19.97
CA THR A 9 -13.48 27.32 19.81
C THR A 9 -12.58 26.60 18.80
N GLU A 10 -11.68 27.35 18.14
CA GLU A 10 -10.70 26.74 17.22
C GLU A 10 -9.83 25.67 17.91
N VAL A 11 -9.51 25.89 19.20
CA VAL A 11 -8.78 24.92 20.03
C VAL A 11 -9.56 23.61 20.17
N GLN A 12 -10.87 23.67 20.40
CA GLN A 12 -11.73 22.46 20.50
C GLN A 12 -11.83 21.72 19.17
N LYS A 13 -11.96 22.44 18.05
CA LYS A 13 -11.98 21.85 16.71
C LYS A 13 -10.67 21.13 16.40
N GLN A 14 -9.53 21.75 16.73
CA GLN A 14 -8.22 21.14 16.54
C GLN A 14 -8.01 19.93 17.46
N ALA A 15 -8.39 20.03 18.73
CA ALA A 15 -8.29 18.92 19.67
C ALA A 15 -9.09 17.70 19.20
N ALA A 16 -10.31 17.88 18.71
CA ALA A 16 -11.12 16.78 18.16
C ALA A 16 -10.48 16.12 16.93
N LYS A 17 -9.89 16.91 16.01
CA LYS A 17 -9.19 16.39 14.84
C LYS A 17 -7.93 15.59 15.19
N LEU A 18 -7.32 15.86 16.35
CA LEU A 18 -6.08 15.23 16.82
C LEU A 18 -6.32 14.02 17.74
N THR A 19 -7.59 13.64 17.99
CA THR A 19 -7.91 12.47 18.81
C THR A 19 -7.31 11.19 18.22
N ASN A 20 -6.64 10.39 19.05
CA ASN A 20 -6.10 9.10 18.63
C ASN A 20 -7.23 8.09 18.41
N LEU A 21 -7.41 7.65 17.16
CA LEU A 21 -8.52 6.77 16.75
C LEU A 21 -8.41 5.35 17.31
N ALA A 22 -7.20 4.82 17.43
CA ALA A 22 -6.99 3.50 18.03
C ALA A 22 -7.44 3.48 19.50
N ALA A 23 -7.04 4.47 20.29
CA ALA A 23 -7.47 4.62 21.68
C ALA A 23 -8.98 4.89 21.79
N PHE A 24 -9.51 5.73 20.88
CA PHE A 24 -10.94 6.04 20.81
C PHE A 24 -11.81 4.79 20.58
N LEU A 25 -11.42 3.92 19.64
CA LEU A 25 -12.14 2.67 19.35
C LEU A 25 -11.98 1.65 20.49
N GLN A 26 -10.76 1.47 21.01
CA GLN A 26 -10.51 0.57 22.15
C GLN A 26 -11.34 0.93 23.37
N SER A 27 -11.51 2.23 23.67
CA SER A 27 -12.34 2.69 24.79
C SER A 27 -13.82 2.31 24.66
N ARG A 28 -14.28 1.97 23.44
CA ARG A 28 -15.64 1.54 23.12
C ARG A 28 -15.79 0.02 22.98
N GLY A 29 -14.72 -0.74 23.25
CA GLY A 29 -14.73 -2.19 23.14
C GLY A 29 -14.57 -2.73 21.72
N GLU A 30 -14.24 -1.87 20.76
CA GLU A 30 -13.95 -2.27 19.38
C GLU A 30 -12.64 -3.04 19.28
N GLN A 31 -12.59 -4.02 18.38
CA GLN A 31 -11.40 -4.84 18.17
C GLN A 31 -10.47 -4.18 17.15
N ILE A 32 -9.23 -3.92 17.55
CA ILE A 32 -8.20 -3.43 16.64
C ILE A 32 -6.99 -4.37 16.66
N LYS A 33 -6.40 -4.61 15.49
CA LYS A 33 -5.23 -5.46 15.29
C LYS A 33 -4.05 -4.60 14.92
N ARG A 34 -2.89 -4.85 15.53
CA ARG A 34 -1.66 -4.14 15.16
C ARG A 34 -1.14 -4.67 13.81
N SER A 35 -0.90 -3.76 12.87
CA SER A 35 -0.31 -4.04 11.56
C SER A 35 0.89 -3.12 11.34
N GLY A 36 2.09 -3.60 11.70
CA GLY A 36 3.31 -2.79 11.68
C GLY A 36 3.25 -1.60 12.64
N SER A 37 3.35 -0.37 12.10
CA SER A 37 3.22 0.89 12.83
C SER A 37 1.78 1.43 12.91
N GLU A 38 0.84 0.75 12.26
CA GLU A 38 -0.57 1.14 12.18
C GLU A 38 -1.45 0.12 12.91
N TYR A 39 -2.73 0.46 13.04
CA TYR A 39 -3.76 -0.44 13.54
C TYR A 39 -4.79 -0.68 12.44
N GLU A 40 -5.31 -1.88 12.34
CA GLU A 40 -6.43 -2.26 11.50
C GLU A 40 -7.66 -2.40 12.39
N TRP A 41 -8.78 -1.79 12.01
CA TRP A 41 -10.04 -2.00 12.71
C TRP A 41 -10.64 -3.33 12.24
N VAL A 42 -10.66 -4.33 13.11
CA VAL A 42 -10.98 -5.71 12.72
C VAL A 42 -12.41 -5.82 12.20
N GLY A 43 -12.59 -6.38 11.00
CA GLY A 43 -13.89 -6.49 10.33
C GLY A 43 -14.25 -5.27 9.48
N HIS A 44 -13.43 -4.23 9.53
CA HIS A 44 -13.55 -3.02 8.73
C HIS A 44 -12.28 -2.89 7.87
N HIS A 45 -12.40 -2.56 6.58
CA HIS A 45 -11.25 -2.40 5.69
C HIS A 45 -10.53 -1.06 5.95
N ILE A 46 -10.37 -0.68 7.22
CA ILE A 46 -9.92 0.64 7.66
C ILE A 46 -8.63 0.50 8.45
N THR A 47 -7.59 1.22 8.02
CA THR A 47 -6.35 1.39 8.79
C THR A 47 -6.35 2.70 9.56
N LEU A 48 -5.71 2.69 10.71
CA LEU A 48 -5.68 3.76 11.70
C LEU A 48 -4.23 4.10 12.03
N ARG A 49 -3.91 5.38 11.93
CA ARG A 49 -2.58 5.91 12.25
C ARG A 49 -2.73 7.20 13.06
N GLY A 50 -2.57 7.07 14.37
CA GLY A 50 -2.75 8.20 15.29
C GLY A 50 -4.16 8.76 15.19
N ASN A 51 -4.30 9.97 14.66
CA ASN A 51 -5.58 10.67 14.50
C ASN A 51 -6.15 10.62 13.07
N GLN A 52 -5.57 9.79 12.21
CA GLN A 52 -6.00 9.61 10.83
C GLN A 52 -6.48 8.19 10.60
N PHE A 53 -7.43 8.04 9.68
CA PHE A 53 -7.85 6.75 9.16
C PHE A 53 -7.71 6.73 7.64
N TYR A 54 -7.69 5.52 7.09
CA TYR A 54 -7.78 5.29 5.66
C TYR A 54 -8.66 4.07 5.41
N ASP A 55 -9.78 4.28 4.73
CA ASP A 55 -10.64 3.22 4.22
C ASP A 55 -10.05 2.69 2.91
N GLN A 56 -9.63 1.42 2.94
CA GLN A 56 -9.01 0.75 1.81
C GLN A 56 -10.02 0.40 0.71
N TYR A 57 -11.30 0.29 1.02
CA TYR A 57 -12.33 0.01 0.02
C TYR A 57 -12.75 1.30 -0.68
N GLU A 58 -13.09 2.33 0.10
CA GLU A 58 -13.51 3.64 -0.42
C GLU A 58 -12.32 4.51 -0.87
N GLN A 59 -11.08 4.07 -0.62
CA GLN A 59 -9.83 4.79 -0.92
C GLN A 59 -9.80 6.22 -0.35
N ARG A 60 -10.49 6.42 0.76
CA ARG A 60 -10.69 7.71 1.43
C ARG A 60 -10.02 7.68 2.79
N GLY A 61 -9.23 8.71 3.08
CA GLY A 61 -8.71 8.96 4.41
C GLY A 61 -9.11 10.33 4.94
N GLY A 62 -9.08 10.48 6.25
CA GLY A 62 -9.49 11.70 6.91
C GLY A 62 -8.95 11.80 8.34
N THR A 63 -9.35 12.87 9.03
CA THR A 63 -9.05 13.09 10.45
C THR A 63 -10.00 12.29 11.35
N ALA A 64 -9.75 12.33 12.65
CA ALA A 64 -10.62 11.67 13.62
C ALA A 64 -12.08 12.20 13.58
N VAL A 65 -12.29 13.47 13.22
CA VAL A 65 -13.64 14.03 13.04
C VAL A 65 -14.32 13.41 11.83
N ASP A 66 -13.62 13.35 10.69
CA ASP A 66 -14.16 12.79 9.45
C ASP A 66 -14.51 11.30 9.66
N PHE A 67 -13.64 10.55 10.33
CA PHE A 67 -13.89 9.16 10.71
C PHE A 67 -15.21 9.00 11.46
N VAL A 68 -15.43 9.82 12.50
CA VAL A 68 -16.64 9.74 13.31
C VAL A 68 -17.88 10.15 12.53
N GLN A 69 -17.79 11.19 11.70
CA GLN A 69 -18.92 11.60 10.85
C GLN A 69 -19.33 10.51 9.88
N GLU A 70 -18.37 9.80 9.30
CA GLU A 70 -18.62 8.78 8.30
C GLU A 70 -19.10 7.46 8.91
N GLN A 71 -18.35 6.93 9.88
CA GLN A 71 -18.58 5.60 10.43
C GLN A 71 -19.73 5.56 11.45
N TYR A 72 -20.05 6.71 12.06
CA TYR A 72 -21.16 6.85 13.01
C TYR A 72 -22.31 7.71 12.47
N ALA A 73 -22.24 8.13 11.20
CA ALA A 73 -23.24 8.97 10.53
C ALA A 73 -23.61 10.25 11.33
N LEU A 74 -22.62 10.86 11.99
CA LEU A 74 -22.80 12.04 12.83
C LEU A 74 -22.56 13.34 12.07
N SER A 75 -23.26 14.39 12.48
CA SER A 75 -22.94 15.75 12.03
C SER A 75 -21.63 16.23 12.64
N TYR A 76 -21.00 17.25 12.02
CA TYR A 76 -19.73 17.80 12.51
C TYR A 76 -19.79 18.23 14.00
N PRO A 77 -20.82 18.96 14.47
CA PRO A 77 -20.94 19.29 15.89
C PRO A 77 -21.01 18.08 16.82
N GLU A 78 -21.76 17.04 16.42
CA GLU A 78 -21.91 15.80 17.20
C GLU A 78 -20.61 15.02 17.24
N ALA A 79 -19.88 14.94 16.13
CA ALA A 79 -18.58 14.29 16.05
C ALA A 79 -17.55 14.99 16.97
N VAL A 80 -17.50 16.32 16.96
CA VAL A 80 -16.60 17.10 17.84
C VAL A 80 -16.95 16.88 19.32
N GLN A 81 -18.23 16.87 19.68
CA GLN A 81 -18.66 16.60 21.06
C GLN A 81 -18.28 15.19 21.53
N LEU A 82 -18.49 14.19 20.67
CA LEU A 82 -18.14 12.79 20.96
C LEU A 82 -16.63 12.60 21.16
N LEU A 83 -15.82 13.24 20.32
CA LEU A 83 -14.35 13.14 20.37
C LEU A 83 -13.75 13.87 21.58
N LEU A 84 -14.39 14.95 22.04
CA LEU A 84 -13.96 15.71 23.21
C LEU A 84 -14.56 15.19 24.53
N GLY A 85 -15.39 14.14 24.49
CA GLY A 85 -16.06 13.61 25.68
C GLY A 85 -17.01 14.61 26.34
N MET A 86 -17.55 15.56 25.57
CA MET A 86 -18.41 16.65 26.07
C MET A 86 -19.89 16.26 26.16
N THR A 87 -20.23 14.99 25.99
CA THR A 87 -21.61 14.49 26.01
C THR A 87 -22.13 14.37 27.44
N SER A 88 -23.04 15.26 27.83
CA SER A 88 -23.93 15.10 28.99
C SER A 88 -25.38 14.75 28.60
N GLU A 89 -25.73 14.70 27.31
CA GLU A 89 -27.14 14.53 26.86
C GLU A 89 -27.34 13.56 25.68
N PHE A 90 -26.33 12.79 25.27
CA PHE A 90 -26.42 11.85 24.12
C PHE A 90 -26.02 10.41 24.47
N ASP A 91 -26.24 10.00 25.72
CA ASP A 91 -26.08 8.61 26.18
C ASP A 91 -27.17 7.64 25.66
N ARG A 92 -27.99 8.05 24.69
CA ARG A 92 -29.09 7.21 24.15
C ARG A 92 -28.69 6.25 23.05
N TYR A 93 -27.40 6.15 22.71
CA TYR A 93 -26.90 5.18 21.71
C TYR A 93 -26.00 4.09 22.30
N THR A 94 -25.77 4.07 23.62
CA THR A 94 -25.01 3.04 24.33
C THR A 94 -25.84 2.22 25.33
N ASP A 95 -27.16 2.37 25.34
CA ASP A 95 -28.08 1.62 26.23
C ASP A 95 -28.32 0.15 25.83
N VAL A 96 -27.51 -0.44 24.94
CA VAL A 96 -27.61 -1.88 24.60
C VAL A 96 -26.49 -2.72 25.23
N ILE A 97 -25.40 -2.13 25.75
CA ILE A 97 -24.27 -2.94 26.28
C ILE A 97 -23.75 -2.36 27.61
N LYS A 98 -24.50 -2.62 28.69
CA LYS A 98 -24.08 -3.41 29.87
C LYS A 98 -24.83 -2.99 31.12
N ASN A 99 -25.69 -3.90 31.57
CA ASN A 99 -26.06 -4.01 32.97
C ASN A 99 -24.80 -4.23 33.83
N GLU A 100 -24.77 -3.45 34.91
CA GLU A 100 -24.24 -3.76 36.25
C GLU A 100 -22.77 -4.17 36.41
N GLY A 101 -21.98 -3.19 36.89
CA GLY A 101 -20.97 -3.43 37.92
C GLY A 101 -19.51 -3.19 37.53
N ASP A 102 -19.04 -1.95 37.47
CA ASP A 102 -17.62 -1.64 37.76
C ASP A 102 -17.42 -0.14 38.10
N PRO A 103 -16.76 0.23 39.22
CA PRO A 103 -16.56 1.62 39.61
C PRO A 103 -15.27 2.16 39.01
N LEU A 104 -15.33 2.69 37.78
CA LEU A 104 -14.20 3.42 37.18
C LEU A 104 -14.56 4.81 36.66
N HIS A 105 -15.35 5.55 37.42
CA HIS A 105 -15.54 7.00 37.20
C HIS A 105 -14.45 7.85 37.88
N ARG A 106 -13.20 7.37 37.91
CA ARG A 106 -12.10 8.08 38.59
C ARG A 106 -10.78 7.98 37.84
N LYS A 107 -10.33 9.14 37.32
CA LYS A 107 -9.04 9.49 36.70
C LYS A 107 -8.93 9.34 35.18
N TYR A 108 -9.62 10.21 34.45
CA TYR A 108 -9.05 10.76 33.22
C TYR A 108 -7.94 11.75 33.61
N ARG A 109 -6.71 11.24 33.77
CA ARG A 109 -5.52 12.04 33.47
C ARG A 109 -5.32 11.91 31.96
N MET A 110 -5.32 13.05 31.27
CA MET A 110 -4.83 13.11 29.89
C MET A 110 -3.46 12.42 29.84
N PRO A 111 -3.22 11.45 28.93
CA PRO A 111 -1.87 11.01 28.66
C PRO A 111 -1.10 12.20 28.10
N ASP A 112 -0.04 12.62 28.80
CA ASP A 112 1.01 13.46 28.23
C ASP A 112 1.69 12.65 27.12
N CYS A 113 1.20 12.73 25.89
CA CYS A 113 1.98 12.41 24.69
C CYS A 113 1.36 13.01 23.42
N LEU A 114 1.43 14.34 23.32
CA LEU A 114 1.61 15.01 22.05
C LEU A 114 3.00 14.68 21.49
N THR A 115 3.21 13.43 21.09
CA THR A 115 4.36 13.07 20.26
C THR A 115 3.80 12.59 18.93
N ILE A 116 3.68 13.53 17.99
CA ILE A 116 3.69 13.18 16.57
C ILE A 116 4.95 12.33 16.39
N PRO A 117 4.87 11.05 15.99
CA PRO A 117 6.07 10.28 15.76
C PRO A 117 6.88 11.02 14.69
N GLU A 118 8.04 11.55 15.07
CA GLU A 118 8.98 12.15 14.13
C GLU A 118 9.19 11.14 13.01
N LYS A 119 9.03 11.58 11.74
CA LYS A 119 9.30 10.73 10.58
C LYS A 119 10.77 10.34 10.68
N LYS A 120 11.03 9.10 11.09
CA LYS A 120 12.39 8.54 11.09
C LYS A 120 12.99 8.74 9.68
N PRO A 121 14.25 9.19 9.60
CA PRO A 121 14.92 9.30 8.31
C PRO A 121 14.96 7.93 7.62
N PHE A 122 14.83 7.93 6.29
CA PHE A 122 14.95 6.72 5.51
C PHE A 122 16.39 6.21 5.55
N GLU A 123 16.54 4.95 5.92
CA GLU A 123 17.82 4.24 5.92
C GLU A 123 17.61 2.82 5.39
N LEU A 124 18.51 2.41 4.49
CA LEU A 124 18.53 1.05 3.96
C LEU A 124 18.84 0.04 5.08
N PRO A 125 18.17 -1.12 5.11
CA PRO A 125 18.60 -2.24 5.94
C PRO A 125 20.07 -2.60 5.68
N PRO A 126 20.86 -2.94 6.70
CA PRO A 126 22.23 -3.41 6.50
C PRO A 126 22.28 -4.58 5.53
N ALA A 127 23.17 -4.52 4.54
CA ALA A 127 23.36 -5.61 3.59
C ALA A 127 24.13 -6.77 4.24
N ASN A 128 23.72 -7.99 3.92
CA ASN A 128 24.46 -9.20 4.27
C ASN A 128 25.76 -9.27 3.46
N GLU A 129 26.74 -10.03 3.97
CA GLU A 129 28.04 -10.22 3.30
C GLU A 129 27.92 -10.93 1.95
N ASN A 130 26.84 -11.69 1.73
CA ASN A 130 26.57 -12.39 0.49
C ASN A 130 25.05 -12.50 0.24
N MET A 131 24.70 -12.86 -0.99
CA MET A 131 23.30 -12.98 -1.44
C MET A 131 22.84 -14.43 -1.62
N ARG A 132 23.48 -15.41 -0.95
CA ARG A 132 23.24 -16.84 -1.23
C ARG A 132 21.78 -17.26 -1.04
N ARG A 133 21.11 -16.73 0.00
CA ARG A 133 19.71 -17.09 0.29
C ARG A 133 18.76 -16.40 -0.67
N VAL A 134 19.03 -15.14 -1.00
CA VAL A 134 18.27 -14.40 -2.02
C VAL A 134 18.38 -15.07 -3.39
N TYR A 135 19.58 -15.44 -3.83
CA TYR A 135 19.76 -16.16 -5.11
C TYR A 135 19.06 -17.53 -5.10
N ALA A 136 19.19 -18.30 -4.01
CA ALA A 136 18.49 -19.57 -3.88
C ALA A 136 16.96 -19.37 -3.95
N TYR A 137 16.43 -18.35 -3.29
CA TYR A 137 15.02 -18.00 -3.33
C TYR A 137 14.56 -17.57 -4.72
N LEU A 138 15.16 -16.54 -5.30
CA LEU A 138 14.71 -15.97 -6.58
C LEU A 138 14.85 -16.98 -7.74
N ILE A 139 15.92 -17.77 -7.77
CA ILE A 139 16.12 -18.77 -8.82
C ILE A 139 15.31 -20.04 -8.55
N LYS A 140 15.48 -20.67 -7.38
CA LYS A 140 14.92 -22.00 -7.14
C LYS A 140 13.46 -21.93 -6.74
N GLN A 141 13.04 -20.88 -6.03
CA GLN A 141 11.66 -20.72 -5.63
C GLN A 141 10.85 -19.96 -6.67
N ARG A 142 11.36 -18.82 -7.14
CA ARG A 142 10.63 -17.92 -8.04
C ARG A 142 10.94 -18.12 -9.52
N CYS A 143 11.86 -19.02 -9.88
CA CYS A 143 12.23 -19.36 -11.25
C CYS A 143 12.80 -18.19 -12.09
N ILE A 144 13.17 -17.08 -11.44
CA ILE A 144 13.70 -15.89 -12.10
C ILE A 144 15.08 -16.20 -12.68
N ASP A 145 15.33 -15.75 -13.91
CA ASP A 145 16.61 -15.93 -14.58
C ASP A 145 17.76 -15.29 -13.79
N ARG A 146 18.90 -15.99 -13.77
CA ARG A 146 20.05 -15.58 -12.97
C ARG A 146 20.63 -14.24 -13.43
N ASP A 147 20.67 -14.01 -14.74
CA ASP A 147 21.33 -12.84 -15.32
C ASP A 147 20.45 -11.59 -15.14
N VAL A 148 19.13 -11.75 -15.10
CA VAL A 148 18.18 -10.72 -14.65
C VAL A 148 18.48 -10.32 -13.19
N ILE A 149 18.58 -11.29 -12.27
CA ILE A 149 18.90 -10.99 -10.86
C ILE A 149 20.27 -10.31 -10.75
N TYR A 150 21.27 -10.80 -11.49
CA TYR A 150 22.62 -10.25 -11.51
C TYR A 150 22.62 -8.79 -11.95
N HIS A 151 21.85 -8.42 -12.98
CA HIS A 151 21.74 -7.04 -13.43
C HIS A 151 21.33 -6.10 -12.28
N PHE A 152 20.23 -6.39 -11.59
CA PHE A 152 19.75 -5.53 -10.51
C PHE A 152 20.64 -5.57 -9.26
N ALA A 153 21.23 -6.73 -8.94
CA ALA A 153 22.16 -6.86 -7.83
C ALA A 153 23.45 -6.06 -8.06
N HIS A 154 23.97 -6.08 -9.29
CA HIS A 154 25.17 -5.33 -9.67
C HIS A 154 24.98 -3.81 -9.51
N HIS A 155 23.77 -3.30 -9.78
CA HIS A 155 23.42 -1.90 -9.58
C HIS A 155 23.00 -1.57 -8.14
N GLY A 156 23.12 -2.51 -7.20
CA GLY A 156 22.72 -2.32 -5.80
C GLY A 156 21.21 -2.18 -5.58
N LEU A 157 20.41 -2.56 -6.57
CA LEU A 157 18.94 -2.46 -6.52
C LEU A 157 18.29 -3.70 -5.89
N ILE A 158 19.01 -4.83 -5.86
CA ILE A 158 18.60 -6.04 -5.14
C ILE A 158 19.74 -6.49 -4.23
N TYR A 159 19.45 -6.72 -2.96
CA TYR A 159 20.41 -7.32 -2.03
C TYR A 159 19.73 -8.15 -0.94
N GLU A 160 20.54 -8.89 -0.18
CA GLU A 160 20.09 -9.68 0.97
C GLU A 160 20.28 -8.87 2.26
N ASP A 161 19.24 -8.72 3.09
CA ASP A 161 19.39 -8.03 4.37
C ASP A 161 20.13 -8.91 5.40
N ALA A 162 20.99 -8.30 6.21
CA ALA A 162 21.88 -9.00 7.14
C ALA A 162 21.17 -9.67 8.32
N GLN A 163 20.02 -9.13 8.76
CA GLN A 163 19.40 -9.54 10.02
C GLN A 163 18.41 -10.69 9.82
N TYR A 164 17.63 -10.63 8.75
CA TYR A 164 16.50 -11.52 8.50
C TYR A 164 16.63 -12.26 7.16
N HIS A 165 17.65 -11.94 6.36
CA HIS A 165 17.88 -12.51 5.04
C HIS A 165 16.69 -12.36 4.08
N ASN A 166 15.87 -11.32 4.24
CA ASN A 166 14.90 -10.93 3.22
C ASN A 166 15.64 -10.46 1.97
N VAL A 167 14.97 -10.59 0.82
CA VAL A 167 15.36 -9.83 -0.36
C VAL A 167 14.89 -8.39 -0.17
N VAL A 168 15.79 -7.45 -0.42
CA VAL A 168 15.51 -6.02 -0.42
C VAL A 168 15.53 -5.52 -1.86
N PHE A 169 14.43 -4.93 -2.30
CA PHE A 169 14.31 -4.25 -3.59
C PHE A 169 14.37 -2.74 -3.35
N VAL A 170 15.44 -2.11 -3.82
CA VAL A 170 15.73 -0.70 -3.61
C VAL A 170 15.22 0.11 -4.79
N GLY A 171 14.55 1.21 -4.50
CA GLY A 171 14.32 2.23 -5.51
C GLY A 171 15.03 3.53 -5.17
N VAL A 172 15.46 4.21 -6.23
CA VAL A 172 16.42 5.32 -6.19
C VAL A 172 15.83 6.58 -6.81
N ASP A 173 16.38 7.74 -6.50
CA ASP A 173 16.10 8.96 -7.28
C ASP A 173 16.99 9.05 -8.53
N ARG A 174 16.86 10.16 -9.28
CA ARG A 174 17.63 10.41 -10.51
C ARG A 174 19.15 10.47 -10.28
N ASP A 175 19.59 10.78 -9.07
CA ASP A 175 21.00 10.83 -8.70
C ASP A 175 21.52 9.45 -8.26
N GLY A 176 20.69 8.41 -8.34
CA GLY A 176 21.00 7.06 -7.88
C GLY A 176 20.96 6.90 -6.36
N LYS A 177 20.42 7.88 -5.62
CA LYS A 177 20.36 7.81 -4.16
C LYS A 177 19.13 6.98 -3.74
N PRO A 178 19.29 5.99 -2.84
CA PRO A 178 18.18 5.21 -2.31
C PRO A 178 17.11 6.09 -1.63
N ARG A 179 15.84 5.89 -2.00
CA ARG A 179 14.66 6.56 -1.42
C ARG A 179 13.58 5.60 -0.96
N HIS A 180 13.64 4.36 -1.41
CA HIS A 180 12.67 3.33 -1.08
C HIS A 180 13.36 1.98 -0.89
N ALA A 181 12.85 1.14 0.00
CA ALA A 181 13.23 -0.26 0.09
C ALA A 181 12.02 -1.15 0.42
N HIS A 182 11.71 -2.07 -0.48
CA HIS A 182 10.70 -3.11 -0.26
C HIS A 182 11.39 -4.39 0.22
N LYS A 183 10.94 -4.97 1.33
CA LYS A 183 11.47 -6.21 1.89
C LYS A 183 10.49 -7.35 1.66
N LYS A 184 10.98 -8.48 1.15
CA LYS A 184 10.21 -9.72 1.00
C LYS A 184 10.97 -10.89 1.61
N SER A 185 10.28 -11.69 2.42
CA SER A 185 10.89 -12.87 3.04
C SER A 185 11.35 -13.89 2.00
N THR A 186 12.55 -14.43 2.21
CA THR A 186 13.10 -15.54 1.41
C THR A 186 12.89 -16.89 2.10
N SER A 187 12.11 -16.94 3.18
CA SER A 187 11.88 -18.17 3.94
C SER A 187 11.20 -19.23 3.07
N LEU A 188 11.69 -20.46 3.15
CA LEU A 188 11.14 -21.63 2.47
C LEU A 188 9.76 -22.07 3.02
N ASN A 189 9.38 -21.60 4.21
CA ASN A 189 8.12 -21.96 4.86
C ASN A 189 6.96 -21.03 4.44
N ASP A 190 7.00 -20.54 3.20
CA ASP A 190 5.99 -19.68 2.59
C ASP A 190 5.59 -18.47 3.44
N SER A 191 6.59 -17.80 4.01
CA SER A 191 6.36 -16.58 4.78
C SER A 191 5.82 -15.48 3.87
N SER A 192 4.59 -15.04 4.14
CA SER A 192 3.94 -13.94 3.41
C SER A 192 4.50 -12.56 3.74
N PHE A 193 5.52 -12.47 4.61
CA PHE A 193 6.08 -11.19 5.06
C PHE A 193 6.58 -10.36 3.88
N ARG A 194 5.93 -9.21 3.70
CA ARG A 194 6.30 -8.12 2.79
C ARG A 194 6.11 -6.79 3.51
N ALA A 195 7.07 -5.87 3.41
CA ALA A 195 6.97 -4.56 4.04
C ALA A 195 7.92 -3.54 3.41
N ASN A 196 7.48 -2.30 3.31
CA ASN A 196 8.36 -1.18 2.99
C ASN A 196 9.17 -0.78 4.24
N GLN A 197 10.42 -0.41 4.02
CA GLN A 197 11.29 0.12 5.06
C GLN A 197 10.74 1.46 5.56
N THR A 198 10.83 1.71 6.86
CA THR A 198 10.37 2.98 7.44
C THR A 198 11.09 4.16 6.79
N GLY A 199 10.33 5.21 6.47
CA GLY A 199 10.83 6.39 5.77
C GLY A 199 10.82 6.27 4.25
N SER A 200 10.49 5.10 3.68
CA SER A 200 10.46 4.92 2.23
C SER A 200 9.48 5.86 1.54
N GLU A 201 9.89 6.41 0.41
CA GLU A 201 9.09 7.27 -0.45
C GLU A 201 8.52 6.44 -1.61
N ALA A 202 7.20 6.19 -1.60
CA ALA A 202 6.56 5.26 -2.54
C ALA A 202 6.72 5.67 -4.02
N ALA A 203 6.92 6.96 -4.32
CA ALA A 203 7.17 7.47 -5.67
C ALA A 203 8.48 6.94 -6.28
N PHE A 204 9.41 6.50 -5.45
CA PHE A 204 10.72 5.97 -5.86
C PHE A 204 10.82 4.47 -5.58
N SER A 205 9.72 3.71 -5.65
CA SER A 205 9.74 2.25 -5.50
C SER A 205 10.66 1.57 -6.52
N PHE A 206 10.88 0.26 -6.40
CA PHE A 206 11.79 -0.48 -7.28
C PHE A 206 11.39 -0.36 -8.75
N HIS A 207 12.35 0.01 -9.61
CA HIS A 207 12.14 0.30 -11.02
C HIS A 207 13.44 0.14 -11.83
N HIS A 208 13.29 0.13 -13.15
CA HIS A 208 14.35 0.25 -14.16
C HIS A 208 13.90 1.28 -15.21
N ILE A 209 14.78 2.20 -15.61
CA ILE A 209 14.48 3.17 -16.68
C ILE A 209 15.38 2.86 -17.87
N GLY A 210 14.74 2.53 -18.99
CA GLY A 210 15.39 2.29 -20.28
C GLY A 210 15.49 3.55 -21.12
N GLN A 211 15.65 3.36 -22.44
CA GLN A 211 15.74 4.46 -23.42
C GLN A 211 14.50 4.56 -24.31
N SER A 212 13.67 3.52 -24.36
CA SER A 212 12.41 3.53 -25.11
C SER A 212 11.38 4.44 -24.44
N ASP A 213 10.29 4.70 -25.15
CA ASP A 213 9.14 5.46 -24.66
C ASP A 213 8.13 4.63 -23.86
N THR A 214 8.44 3.35 -23.61
CA THR A 214 7.52 2.37 -23.04
C THR A 214 7.83 2.10 -21.56
N VAL A 215 6.79 2.09 -20.73
CA VAL A 215 6.87 1.68 -19.33
C VAL A 215 5.84 0.60 -18.99
N TYR A 216 6.32 -0.49 -18.41
CA TYR A 216 5.51 -1.57 -17.85
C TYR A 216 5.32 -1.39 -16.34
N VAL A 217 4.09 -1.61 -15.85
CA VAL A 217 3.71 -1.32 -14.46
C VAL A 217 3.27 -2.59 -13.74
N PHE A 218 3.94 -2.97 -12.66
CA PHE A 218 3.68 -4.21 -11.91
C PHE A 218 3.27 -3.96 -10.46
N GLU A 219 2.53 -4.90 -9.85
CA GLU A 219 2.17 -4.78 -8.43
C GLU A 219 3.41 -4.95 -7.54
N ALA A 220 4.23 -5.96 -7.81
CA ALA A 220 5.41 -6.24 -7.00
C ALA A 220 6.71 -6.50 -7.82
N PRO A 221 7.88 -6.35 -7.17
CA PRO A 221 9.18 -6.62 -7.79
C PRO A 221 9.34 -8.03 -8.36
N ILE A 222 8.78 -9.05 -7.72
CA ILE A 222 8.90 -10.44 -8.20
C ILE A 222 8.18 -10.60 -9.54
N ASP A 223 7.04 -9.95 -9.72
CA ASP A 223 6.26 -10.03 -10.96
C ASP A 223 6.99 -9.35 -12.13
N MET A 224 7.56 -8.17 -11.86
CA MET A 224 8.41 -7.47 -12.83
C MET A 224 9.59 -8.34 -13.29
N LEU A 225 10.31 -8.96 -12.35
CA LEU A 225 11.43 -9.84 -12.69
C LEU A 225 10.98 -11.12 -13.41
N SER A 226 9.78 -11.61 -13.10
CA SER A 226 9.22 -12.78 -13.75
C SER A 226 8.84 -12.47 -15.19
N PHE A 227 8.22 -11.31 -15.43
CA PHE A 227 7.92 -10.80 -16.76
C PHE A 227 9.19 -10.64 -17.61
N ILE A 228 10.24 -10.00 -17.06
CA ILE A 228 11.52 -9.85 -17.77
C ILE A 228 12.14 -11.22 -18.11
N THR A 229 11.97 -12.22 -17.24
CA THR A 229 12.44 -13.59 -17.50
C THR A 229 11.66 -14.26 -18.64
N LEU A 230 10.34 -14.04 -18.70
CA LEU A 230 9.47 -14.57 -19.77
C LEU A 230 9.70 -13.88 -21.12
N TYR A 231 10.05 -12.59 -21.11
CA TYR A 231 10.23 -11.75 -22.29
C TYR A 231 11.60 -11.05 -22.28
N PRO A 232 12.70 -11.81 -22.47
CA PRO A 232 14.06 -11.29 -22.26
C PRO A 232 14.60 -10.41 -23.40
N ASP A 233 13.92 -10.37 -24.54
CA ASP A 233 14.43 -9.70 -25.73
C ASP A 233 14.52 -8.19 -25.53
N GLN A 234 15.76 -7.67 -25.49
CA GLN A 234 16.08 -6.25 -25.35
C GLN A 234 15.39 -5.53 -24.17
N TRP A 235 14.99 -6.27 -23.13
CA TRP A 235 14.20 -5.73 -22.02
C TRP A 235 14.80 -4.46 -21.40
N GLN A 236 16.14 -4.34 -21.34
CA GLN A 236 16.82 -3.17 -20.77
C GLN A 236 16.52 -1.85 -21.51
N GLN A 237 16.03 -1.91 -22.75
CA GLN A 237 15.61 -0.74 -23.51
C GLN A 237 14.30 -0.16 -23.00
N ASP A 238 13.41 -0.98 -22.44
CA ASP A 238 12.14 -0.54 -21.89
C ASP A 238 12.27 -0.13 -20.42
N SER A 239 11.26 0.57 -19.92
CA SER A 239 11.16 0.95 -18.51
C SER A 239 10.19 0.06 -17.76
N TYR A 240 10.45 -0.17 -16.48
CA TYR A 240 9.64 -1.00 -15.61
C TYR A 240 9.50 -0.33 -14.26
N VAL A 241 8.29 -0.28 -13.71
CA VAL A 241 8.03 0.28 -12.38
C VAL A 241 7.17 -0.67 -11.57
N THR A 242 7.48 -0.80 -10.29
CA THR A 242 6.65 -1.60 -9.37
C THR A 242 5.93 -0.71 -8.38
N LEU A 243 4.66 -0.96 -8.13
CA LEU A 243 3.87 -0.12 -7.22
C LEU A 243 4.13 -0.46 -5.74
N CYS A 244 4.62 -1.68 -5.47
CA CYS A 244 4.81 -2.26 -4.13
C CYS A 244 3.53 -2.20 -3.26
N SER A 245 2.37 -2.07 -3.89
CA SER A 245 1.01 -1.93 -3.36
C SER A 245 0.04 -1.69 -4.54
N VAL A 246 -1.22 -1.33 -4.26
CA VAL A 246 -2.18 -0.86 -5.29
C VAL A 246 -2.16 0.66 -5.52
N ALA A 247 -1.23 1.39 -4.88
CA ALA A 247 -1.12 2.84 -5.01
C ALA A 247 -0.26 3.24 -6.23
N ASP A 248 -0.66 4.31 -6.91
CA ASP A 248 -0.14 4.74 -8.21
C ASP A 248 0.99 5.78 -8.14
N HIS A 249 1.47 6.12 -6.93
CA HIS A 249 2.49 7.14 -6.71
C HIS A 249 3.79 6.87 -7.47
N ALA A 250 4.20 5.61 -7.56
CA ALA A 250 5.40 5.19 -8.27
C ALA A 250 5.32 5.51 -9.76
N LEU A 251 4.22 5.12 -10.42
CA LEU A 251 4.02 5.36 -11.85
C LEU A 251 4.05 6.85 -12.16
N PHE A 252 3.23 7.66 -11.48
CA PHE A 252 3.17 9.09 -11.76
C PHE A 252 4.47 9.81 -11.41
N GLY A 253 5.18 9.37 -10.36
CA GLY A 253 6.52 9.86 -10.05
C GLY A 253 7.51 9.60 -11.18
N GLN A 254 7.48 8.41 -11.80
CA GLN A 254 8.35 8.10 -12.94
C GLN A 254 7.97 8.89 -14.19
N LEU A 255 6.68 9.02 -14.50
CA LEU A 255 6.19 9.78 -15.65
C LEU A 255 6.55 11.28 -15.57
N GLU A 256 6.43 11.88 -14.38
CA GLU A 256 6.86 13.25 -14.12
C GLU A 256 8.38 13.40 -14.25
N ASN A 257 9.12 12.35 -13.88
CA ASN A 257 10.58 12.36 -13.94
C ASN A 257 11.17 12.09 -15.33
N HIS A 258 10.42 11.37 -16.15
CA HIS A 258 10.85 10.85 -17.44
C HIS A 258 9.80 11.17 -18.52
N PRO A 259 9.77 12.43 -19.03
CA PRO A 259 8.75 12.86 -19.99
C PRO A 259 8.80 12.12 -21.34
N HIS A 260 9.86 11.36 -21.62
CA HIS A 260 9.95 10.53 -22.82
C HIS A 260 9.05 9.29 -22.74
N LEU A 261 8.60 8.89 -21.54
CA LEU A 261 7.67 7.78 -21.37
C LEU A 261 6.27 8.23 -21.81
N GLN A 262 5.75 7.58 -22.85
CA GLN A 262 4.48 7.92 -23.48
C GLN A 262 3.55 6.72 -23.61
N ARG A 263 4.12 5.51 -23.75
CA ARG A 263 3.38 4.26 -23.82
C ARG A 263 3.39 3.56 -22.47
N ILE A 264 2.22 3.31 -21.91
CA ILE A 264 2.06 2.69 -20.58
C ILE A 264 1.36 1.34 -20.73
N ILE A 265 1.97 0.29 -20.19
CA ILE A 265 1.41 -1.06 -20.18
C ILE A 265 1.19 -1.47 -18.73
N LEU A 266 -0.07 -1.62 -18.33
CA LEU A 266 -0.46 -2.02 -16.99
C LEU A 266 -0.46 -3.55 -16.88
N CYS A 267 0.37 -4.08 -15.99
CA CYS A 267 0.67 -5.49 -15.80
C CYS A 267 0.44 -5.94 -14.35
N LEU A 268 -0.61 -5.46 -13.70
CA LEU A 268 -0.95 -5.84 -12.31
C LEU A 268 -1.52 -7.27 -12.24
N ASP A 269 -1.68 -7.76 -11.00
CA ASP A 269 -2.22 -9.09 -10.71
C ASP A 269 -3.60 -9.31 -11.37
N ASN A 270 -3.83 -10.52 -11.84
CA ASN A 270 -5.10 -10.95 -12.42
C ASN A 270 -6.07 -11.38 -11.31
N ASP A 271 -6.31 -10.48 -10.36
CA ASP A 271 -7.36 -10.62 -9.35
C ASP A 271 -8.22 -9.35 -9.30
N GLU A 272 -9.27 -9.38 -8.47
CA GLU A 272 -10.22 -8.27 -8.37
C GLU A 272 -9.55 -6.95 -7.98
N ALA A 273 -8.60 -6.99 -7.04
CA ALA A 273 -7.93 -5.79 -6.56
C ALA A 273 -6.98 -5.22 -7.63
N GLY A 274 -6.23 -6.08 -8.32
CA GLY A 274 -5.37 -5.69 -9.44
C GLY A 274 -6.17 -5.07 -10.57
N ARG A 275 -7.29 -5.69 -10.98
CA ARG A 275 -8.18 -5.18 -12.04
C ARG A 275 -8.77 -3.81 -11.71
N GLN A 276 -9.34 -3.65 -10.51
CA GLN A 276 -9.83 -2.34 -10.05
C GLN A 276 -8.72 -1.28 -9.99
N ALA A 277 -7.50 -1.67 -9.62
CA ALA A 277 -6.36 -0.77 -9.63
C ALA A 277 -5.97 -0.33 -11.04
N MET A 278 -5.98 -1.24 -12.02
CA MET A 278 -5.70 -0.90 -13.42
C MET A 278 -6.75 0.06 -14.00
N GLU A 279 -8.05 -0.18 -13.75
CA GLU A 279 -9.12 0.72 -14.17
C GLU A 279 -8.93 2.14 -13.60
N ARG A 280 -8.66 2.24 -12.29
CA ARG A 280 -8.39 3.52 -11.62
C ARG A 280 -7.17 4.22 -12.20
N ILE A 281 -6.07 3.49 -12.43
CA ILE A 281 -4.84 4.06 -12.98
C ILE A 281 -5.06 4.53 -14.42
N ALA A 282 -5.75 3.74 -15.24
CA ALA A 282 -6.08 4.10 -16.61
C ALA A 282 -6.92 5.39 -16.68
N ALA A 283 -7.93 5.53 -15.80
CA ALA A 283 -8.71 6.75 -15.70
C ALA A 283 -7.85 7.99 -15.38
N LYS A 284 -6.95 7.88 -14.38
CA LYS A 284 -6.03 8.98 -14.03
C LYS A 284 -5.03 9.30 -15.14
N LEU A 285 -4.56 8.31 -15.88
CA LEU A 285 -3.68 8.50 -17.03
C LEU A 285 -4.40 9.26 -18.16
N ALA A 286 -5.65 8.89 -18.45
CA ALA A 286 -6.48 9.58 -19.43
C ALA A 286 -6.73 11.05 -19.06
N GLU A 287 -7.03 11.34 -17.78
CA GLU A 287 -7.16 12.72 -17.28
C GLU A 287 -5.87 13.54 -17.49
N ARG A 288 -4.71 12.89 -17.43
CA ARG A 288 -3.39 13.52 -17.69
C ARG A 288 -2.98 13.50 -19.17
N ARG A 289 -3.86 13.05 -20.07
CA ARG A 289 -3.67 12.99 -21.54
C ARG A 289 -2.62 11.96 -22.00
N TYR A 290 -2.42 10.90 -21.24
CA TYR A 290 -1.74 9.71 -21.74
C TYR A 290 -2.74 8.88 -22.54
N ASN A 291 -2.53 8.80 -23.86
CA ASN A 291 -3.46 8.16 -24.79
C ASN A 291 -3.04 6.75 -25.21
N ASP A 292 -1.77 6.38 -25.04
CA ASP A 292 -1.25 5.04 -25.34
C ASP A 292 -1.12 4.24 -24.03
N VAL A 293 -2.27 3.78 -23.54
CA VAL A 293 -2.38 2.96 -22.32
C VAL A 293 -3.03 1.64 -22.69
N SER A 294 -2.35 0.53 -22.36
CA SER A 294 -2.89 -0.82 -22.55
C SER A 294 -2.76 -1.65 -21.28
N VAL A 295 -3.55 -2.72 -21.21
CA VAL A 295 -3.52 -3.71 -20.12
C VAL A 295 -2.98 -5.01 -20.69
N LEU A 296 -2.04 -5.62 -19.98
CA LEU A 296 -1.52 -6.94 -20.26
C LEU A 296 -1.61 -7.78 -18.98
N LEU A 297 -2.39 -8.86 -19.00
CA LEU A 297 -2.65 -9.68 -17.82
C LEU A 297 -1.82 -10.96 -17.85
N PRO A 298 -1.38 -11.46 -16.68
CA PRO A 298 -0.89 -12.83 -16.57
C PRO A 298 -2.04 -13.83 -16.81
N THR A 299 -1.68 -15.02 -17.28
CA THR A 299 -2.62 -16.13 -17.53
C THR A 299 -3.16 -16.72 -16.23
N PHE A 300 -2.31 -16.77 -15.21
CA PHE A 300 -2.64 -17.19 -13.86
C PHE A 300 -2.81 -15.97 -12.96
N LYS A 301 -2.68 -16.12 -11.63
CA LYS A 301 -2.93 -15.01 -10.70
C LYS A 301 -1.94 -13.86 -10.90
N ASP A 302 -0.66 -14.17 -11.02
CA ASP A 302 0.42 -13.20 -11.12
C ASP A 302 1.49 -13.67 -12.12
N TRP A 303 2.41 -12.77 -12.49
CA TRP A 303 3.45 -13.09 -13.47
C TRP A 303 4.45 -14.13 -12.96
N ASN A 304 4.57 -14.30 -11.64
CA ASN A 304 5.41 -15.35 -11.08
C ASN A 304 4.79 -16.74 -11.24
N GLU A 305 3.47 -16.85 -11.11
CA GLU A 305 2.75 -18.10 -11.42
C GLU A 305 2.90 -18.48 -12.89
N ASP A 306 2.76 -17.53 -13.82
CA ASP A 306 3.02 -17.76 -15.26
C ASP A 306 4.43 -18.33 -15.48
N LEU A 307 5.46 -17.71 -14.89
CA LEU A 307 6.84 -18.18 -14.99
C LEU A 307 7.07 -19.56 -14.35
N GLN A 308 6.44 -19.82 -13.20
CA GLN A 308 6.54 -21.12 -12.55
C GLN A 308 5.82 -22.21 -13.36
N MET A 309 4.75 -21.87 -14.08
CA MET A 309 4.07 -22.78 -15.01
C MET A 309 4.94 -23.10 -16.22
N ASP A 310 5.55 -22.08 -16.85
CA ASP A 310 6.49 -22.26 -17.97
C ASP A 310 7.70 -23.12 -17.58
N SER A 311 8.22 -22.91 -16.36
CA SER A 311 9.30 -23.72 -15.78
C SER A 311 8.89 -25.14 -15.38
N GLY A 312 7.62 -25.53 -15.54
CA GLY A 312 7.08 -26.83 -15.14
C GLY A 312 7.00 -27.07 -13.62
N LYS A 313 7.15 -26.01 -12.83
CA LYS A 313 7.20 -26.07 -11.37
C LYS A 313 5.82 -26.01 -10.73
N LEU A 314 4.96 -25.12 -11.23
CA LEU A 314 3.58 -25.02 -10.80
C LEU A 314 2.70 -25.97 -11.64
N LYS A 315 1.58 -26.41 -11.06
CA LYS A 315 0.51 -27.12 -11.76
C LYS A 315 -0.83 -26.49 -11.38
N ALA A 316 -1.11 -25.35 -11.99
CA ALA A 316 -2.34 -24.58 -11.78
C ALA A 316 -3.23 -24.61 -13.04
N THR A 317 -4.51 -24.27 -12.87
CA THR A 317 -5.45 -24.06 -13.98
C THR A 317 -5.56 -22.56 -14.25
N PRO A 318 -5.57 -22.11 -15.52
CA PRO A 318 -5.71 -20.69 -15.85
C PRO A 318 -6.97 -20.06 -15.25
N ILE A 319 -6.91 -18.75 -14.99
CA ILE A 319 -8.09 -17.99 -14.59
C ILE A 319 -9.04 -17.93 -15.80
N GLN A 320 -10.28 -18.38 -15.62
CA GLN A 320 -11.29 -18.25 -16.66
C GLN A 320 -11.61 -16.77 -16.85
N GLU A 321 -11.47 -16.25 -18.07
CA GLU A 321 -11.95 -14.92 -18.39
C GLU A 321 -13.46 -14.86 -18.08
N PRO A 322 -13.95 -13.81 -17.40
CA PRO A 322 -15.38 -13.58 -17.32
C PRO A 322 -15.92 -13.45 -18.76
N PRO A 323 -17.14 -13.91 -19.04
CA PRO A 323 -17.72 -13.78 -20.37
C PRO A 323 -17.65 -12.33 -20.80
N ALA A 324 -17.13 -12.11 -22.02
CA ALA A 324 -16.90 -10.79 -22.60
C ALA A 324 -18.16 -9.92 -22.41
N THR A 325 -18.10 -9.01 -21.43
CA THR A 325 -19.05 -7.92 -21.34
C THR A 325 -18.50 -6.87 -22.29
N GLU A 326 -19.31 -6.49 -23.27
CA GLU A 326 -18.95 -5.63 -24.40
C GLU A 326 -17.92 -4.57 -24.04
N CYS A 327 -16.77 -4.60 -24.72
CA CYS A 327 -15.79 -3.53 -24.72
C CYS A 327 -16.52 -2.19 -24.93
N MET A 328 -16.58 -1.35 -23.89
CA MET A 328 -16.70 0.08 -24.10
C MET A 328 -15.38 0.56 -24.69
N ILE A 329 -15.33 0.56 -26.02
CA ILE A 329 -14.39 1.38 -26.78
C ILE A 329 -14.68 2.83 -26.36
N ILE A 330 -13.83 3.40 -25.53
CA ILE A 330 -13.79 4.85 -25.34
C ILE A 330 -13.08 5.40 -26.58
N GLN A 331 -13.88 5.86 -27.54
CA GLN A 331 -13.42 6.63 -28.71
C GLN A 331 -13.03 8.05 -28.32
#